data_AF-A0A657IV53-F1
#
_entry.id   AF-A0A657IV53-F1
#
_cell.length_a   1.000
_cell.length_b   1.000
_cell.length_c   1.000
_cell.angle_alpha   90.00
_cell.angle_beta   90.00
_cell.angle_gamma   90.00
#
_symmetry.space_group_name_H-M   'P 1'
#
loop_
_entity.id
_entity.type
_entity.pdbx_description
1 polymer ?
#
loop_
_entity_poly.entity_id
_entity_poly.type
_entity_poly.pdbx_seq_one_letter_code
_entity_poly.pdbx_strand_id
1 'polypeptide(L)'
;MGGVGLMLNTSEPSDELISYLSQDADRYQWMLAVVGSNNAAGYQLASGESVMPVGGYNGTDPAPTLEEFQKLVAQGKIHYYIAGTISSGMGGSSSGSDAAEQIDEWVQAHFTSTTVDGTTVYDLTDATQAGS
;
A
#
# COMPACT_ATOMS: atom_id res chain seq x y z
N MET A 1 -29.95 20.64 17.32
CA MET A 1 -29.33 19.94 18.46
C MET A 1 -28.47 18.82 17.90
N GLY A 2 -27.24 18.67 18.40
CA GLY A 2 -26.22 17.71 17.96
C GLY A 2 -25.38 18.29 16.82
N GLY A 3 -24.15 18.79 17.01
CA GLY A 3 -23.15 18.49 18.02
C GLY A 3 -21.87 18.23 17.22
N VAL A 4 -21.02 19.24 17.12
CA VAL A 4 -19.70 19.17 16.47
C VAL A 4 -18.88 18.02 17.07
N GLY A 5 -18.65 16.99 16.27
CA GLY A 5 -17.69 15.91 16.51
C GLY A 5 -16.39 16.17 15.74
N LEU A 6 -15.80 17.36 15.91
CA LEU A 6 -14.39 17.57 15.64
C LEU A 6 -13.62 16.81 16.71
N MET A 7 -13.04 15.64 16.40
CA MET A 7 -11.85 15.04 17.02
C MET A 7 -11.75 13.53 16.69
N LEU A 8 -11.40 13.17 15.43
CA LEU A 8 -10.62 11.96 15.09
C LEU A 8 -10.03 12.17 13.68
N ASN A 9 -9.05 13.06 13.55
CA ASN A 9 -8.17 13.11 12.36
C ASN A 9 -7.17 11.94 12.41
N THR A 10 -7.67 10.74 12.67
CA THR A 10 -6.93 9.51 12.41
C THR A 10 -7.07 9.26 10.91
N SER A 11 -5.97 9.00 10.23
CA SER A 11 -5.85 8.88 8.77
C SER A 11 -6.69 7.72 8.22
N GLU A 12 -8.00 7.83 8.30
CA GLU A 12 -8.95 6.92 7.70
C GLU A 12 -8.99 7.20 6.19
N PRO A 13 -8.84 6.17 5.35
CA PRO A 13 -8.90 6.36 3.91
C PRO A 13 -10.28 6.87 3.52
N SER A 14 -10.33 7.87 2.64
CA SER A 14 -11.59 8.45 2.17
C SER A 14 -12.41 7.47 1.35
N ASP A 15 -13.74 7.65 1.37
CA ASP A 15 -14.65 6.80 0.59
C ASP A 15 -14.34 6.82 -0.92
N GLU A 16 -13.82 7.94 -1.44
CA GLU A 16 -13.38 8.08 -2.84
C GLU A 16 -12.16 7.19 -3.10
N LEU A 17 -11.16 7.20 -2.21
CA LEU A 17 -9.98 6.36 -2.31
C LEU A 17 -10.35 4.87 -2.20
N ILE A 18 -11.20 4.49 -1.26
CA ILE A 18 -11.67 3.11 -1.12
C ILE A 18 -12.43 2.67 -2.38
N SER A 19 -13.36 3.49 -2.88
CA SER A 19 -14.09 3.18 -4.10
C SER A 19 -13.17 3.05 -5.31
N TYR A 20 -12.11 3.86 -5.38
CA TYR A 20 -11.09 3.76 -6.43
C TYR A 20 -10.33 2.44 -6.34
N LEU A 21 -9.84 2.10 -5.15
CA LEU A 21 -9.04 0.89 -4.92
C LEU A 21 -9.85 -0.40 -5.10
N SER A 22 -11.13 -0.39 -4.73
CA SER A 22 -12.02 -1.55 -4.86
C SER A 22 -12.52 -1.80 -6.28
N GLN A 23 -12.17 -0.97 -7.26
CA GLN A 23 -12.45 -1.27 -8.66
C GLN A 23 -11.77 -2.59 -9.04
N ASP A 24 -12.49 -3.49 -9.72
CA ASP A 24 -12.01 -4.80 -10.19
C ASP A 24 -11.31 -5.68 -9.12
N ALA A 25 -11.47 -5.36 -7.83
CA ALA A 25 -10.70 -5.98 -6.77
C ALA A 25 -11.03 -7.48 -6.59
N ASP A 26 -12.23 -7.90 -7.02
CA ASP A 26 -12.65 -9.30 -7.14
C ASP A 26 -11.79 -10.14 -8.11
N ARG A 27 -11.04 -9.49 -9.01
CA ARG A 27 -10.13 -10.13 -9.96
C ARG A 27 -8.74 -10.37 -9.38
N TYR A 28 -8.42 -9.75 -8.26
CA TYR A 28 -7.11 -9.80 -7.62
C TYR A 28 -7.21 -10.51 -6.27
N GLN A 29 -6.12 -11.12 -5.84
CA GLN A 29 -6.07 -11.74 -4.51
C GLN A 29 -5.94 -10.68 -3.41
N TRP A 30 -5.27 -9.58 -3.71
CA TRP A 30 -5.14 -8.41 -2.85
C TRP A 30 -5.51 -7.16 -3.62
N MET A 31 -6.50 -6.43 -3.10
CA MET A 31 -6.93 -5.14 -3.64
C MET A 31 -5.80 -4.10 -3.55
N LEU A 32 -5.04 -4.14 -2.47
CA LEU A 32 -4.03 -3.14 -2.19
C LEU A 32 -2.84 -3.77 -1.49
N ALA A 33 -1.63 -3.32 -1.82
CA ALA A 33 -0.44 -3.50 -1.01
C ALA A 33 0.00 -2.15 -0.43
N VAL A 34 0.31 -2.10 0.87
CA VAL A 34 0.71 -0.86 1.55
C VAL A 34 1.80 -1.13 2.57
N VAL A 35 2.75 -0.20 2.68
CA VAL A 35 3.81 -0.28 3.68
C VAL A 35 3.23 0.00 5.07
N GLY A 36 3.49 -0.90 6.02
CA GLY A 36 2.98 -0.78 7.39
C GLY A 36 1.76 -1.67 7.66
N SER A 37 1.87 -2.59 8.63
CA SER A 37 0.74 -3.42 9.08
C SER A 37 -0.45 -2.60 9.59
N ASN A 38 -0.19 -1.46 10.24
CA ASN A 38 -1.24 -0.57 10.74
C ASN A 38 -2.02 0.09 9.62
N ASN A 39 -1.33 0.52 8.55
CA ASN A 39 -1.99 1.07 7.37
C ASN A 39 -2.85 0.00 6.71
N ALA A 40 -2.28 -1.19 6.46
CA ALA A 40 -2.99 -2.30 5.84
C ALA A 40 -4.28 -2.68 6.59
N ALA A 41 -4.22 -2.74 7.93
CA ALA A 41 -5.38 -3.00 8.76
C ALA A 41 -6.47 -1.92 8.60
N GLY A 42 -6.10 -0.64 8.54
CA GLY A 42 -7.05 0.45 8.31
C GLY A 42 -7.75 0.34 6.96
N TYR A 43 -7.00 0.11 5.89
CA TYR A 43 -7.56 -0.08 4.55
C TYR A 43 -8.44 -1.33 4.45
N GLN A 44 -8.04 -2.45 5.06
CA GLN A 44 -8.82 -3.67 5.06
C GLN A 44 -10.15 -3.50 5.81
N LEU A 45 -10.17 -2.77 6.92
CA LEU A 45 -11.41 -2.49 7.66
C LEU A 45 -12.33 -1.53 6.90
N ALA A 46 -11.77 -0.55 6.20
CA ALA A 46 -12.54 0.44 5.45
C ALA A 46 -13.09 -0.11 4.12
N SER A 47 -12.27 -0.86 3.36
CA SER A 47 -12.68 -1.48 2.09
C SER A 47 -13.46 -2.78 2.27
N GLY A 48 -13.20 -3.52 3.35
CA GLY A 48 -13.67 -4.90 3.50
C GLY A 48 -12.91 -5.91 2.63
N GLU A 49 -11.89 -5.48 1.90
CA GLU A 49 -11.14 -6.27 0.93
C GLU A 49 -9.78 -6.71 1.48
N SER A 50 -9.17 -7.73 0.86
CA SER A 50 -7.86 -8.21 1.29
C SER A 50 -6.75 -7.20 0.96
N VAL A 51 -6.03 -6.75 1.98
CA VAL A 51 -4.90 -5.81 1.86
C VAL A 51 -3.60 -6.50 2.29
N MET A 52 -2.56 -6.36 1.47
CA MET A 52 -1.23 -6.89 1.74
C MET A 52 -0.39 -5.88 2.54
N PRO A 53 0.01 -6.20 3.78
CA PRO A 53 1.01 -5.42 4.48
C PRO A 53 2.40 -5.68 3.89
N VAL A 54 3.15 -4.61 3.63
CA VAL A 54 4.56 -4.67 3.20
C VAL A 54 5.44 -4.14 4.32
N GLY A 55 6.50 -4.87 4.68
CA GLY A 55 7.48 -4.41 5.67
C GLY A 55 7.01 -4.42 7.13
N GLY A 56 5.90 -5.08 7.46
CA GLY A 56 5.42 -5.18 8.84
C GLY A 56 5.13 -3.82 9.50
N TYR A 57 5.21 -3.71 10.83
CA TYR A 57 4.80 -2.50 11.55
C TYR A 57 5.63 -1.24 11.21
N ASN A 58 6.94 -1.37 10.99
CA ASN A 58 7.87 -0.25 10.76
C ASN A 58 8.47 -0.20 9.33
N GLY A 59 8.02 -1.02 8.39
CA GLY A 59 8.72 -1.19 7.10
C GLY A 59 9.97 -2.08 7.18
N THR A 60 10.22 -2.69 8.35
CA THR A 60 11.42 -3.45 8.69
C THR A 60 11.27 -4.97 8.59
N ASP A 61 10.07 -5.48 8.30
CA ASP A 61 9.85 -6.92 8.14
C ASP A 61 10.41 -7.38 6.78
N PRO A 62 11.17 -8.49 6.74
CA PRO A 62 11.72 -9.01 5.49
C PRO A 62 10.65 -9.56 4.53
N ALA A 63 9.41 -9.74 4.98
CA ALA A 63 8.33 -10.30 4.18
C ALA A 63 7.29 -9.25 3.76
N PRO A 64 6.84 -9.26 2.50
CA PRO A 64 7.40 -10.02 1.37
C PRO A 64 8.75 -9.45 0.91
N THR A 65 9.59 -10.30 0.30
CA THR A 65 10.82 -9.84 -0.39
C THR A 65 10.47 -9.15 -1.72
N LEU A 66 11.39 -8.36 -2.27
CA LEU A 66 11.20 -7.72 -3.59
C LEU A 66 10.86 -8.76 -4.67
N GLU A 67 11.60 -9.87 -4.75
CA GLU A 67 11.35 -10.93 -5.74
C GLU A 67 9.97 -11.58 -5.58
N GLU A 68 9.51 -11.79 -4.34
CA GLU A 68 8.17 -12.31 -4.08
C GLU A 68 7.11 -11.30 -4.50
N PHE A 69 7.28 -10.03 -4.13
CA PHE A 69 6.37 -8.96 -4.51
C PHE A 69 6.25 -8.85 -6.04
N GLN A 70 7.38 -8.82 -6.75
CA GLN A 70 7.44 -8.84 -8.21
C GLN A 70 6.70 -10.04 -8.80
N LYS A 71 6.87 -11.24 -8.23
CA LYS A 71 6.15 -12.43 -8.67
C LYS A 71 4.64 -12.32 -8.46
N LEU A 72 4.18 -11.71 -7.37
CA LEU A 72 2.76 -11.53 -7.09
C LEU A 72 2.14 -10.51 -8.04
N VAL A 73 2.85 -9.41 -8.33
CA VAL A 73 2.46 -8.42 -9.34
C VAL A 73 2.44 -9.05 -10.74
N ALA A 74 3.49 -9.77 -11.13
CA ALA A 74 3.55 -10.50 -12.40
C ALA A 74 2.45 -11.56 -12.57
N GLN A 75 1.98 -12.15 -11.46
CA GLN A 75 0.86 -13.08 -11.46
C GLN A 75 -0.51 -12.37 -11.50
N GLY A 76 -0.56 -11.03 -11.47
CA GLY A 76 -1.79 -10.27 -11.39
C GLY A 76 -2.55 -10.52 -10.08
N LYS A 77 -1.83 -10.74 -8.98
CA LYS A 77 -2.45 -11.00 -7.67
C LYS A 77 -2.69 -9.74 -6.85
N ILE A 78 -1.96 -8.66 -7.13
CA ILE A 78 -2.05 -7.39 -6.42
C ILE A 78 -2.57 -6.34 -7.40
N HIS A 79 -3.63 -5.62 -7.02
CA HIS A 79 -4.21 -4.58 -7.86
C HIS A 79 -3.42 -3.25 -7.73
N TYR A 80 -3.47 -2.62 -6.56
CA TYR A 80 -2.82 -1.33 -6.31
C TYR A 80 -1.70 -1.42 -5.28
N TYR A 81 -0.78 -0.46 -5.33
CA TYR A 81 0.21 -0.22 -4.28
C TYR A 81 0.12 1.21 -3.76
N ILE A 82 0.11 1.39 -2.45
CA ILE A 82 0.26 2.71 -1.82
C ILE A 82 1.62 2.76 -1.16
N ALA A 83 2.47 3.65 -1.67
CA ALA A 83 3.69 4.02 -1.02
C ALA A 83 3.34 4.64 0.34
N GLY A 84 3.73 3.96 1.42
CA GLY A 84 3.61 4.55 2.74
C GLY A 84 4.62 5.69 2.85
N THR A 85 4.27 6.75 3.58
CA THR A 85 5.32 7.65 4.09
C THR A 85 6.12 6.81 5.07
N ILE A 86 7.24 6.24 4.60
CA ILE A 86 8.28 5.72 5.47
C ILE A 86 8.70 6.96 6.24
N SER A 87 8.14 7.16 7.43
CA SER A 87 8.53 8.29 8.27
C SER A 87 10.01 8.10 8.53
N SER A 88 10.84 8.80 7.75
CA SER A 88 12.23 9.10 8.07
C SER A 88 12.22 10.04 9.29
N GLY A 89 11.59 9.62 10.37
CA GLY A 89 11.36 10.33 11.60
C GLY A 89 12.35 9.84 12.63
N MET A 90 13.53 10.47 12.61
CA MET A 90 14.27 10.81 13.82
C MET A 90 14.46 9.69 14.87
N GLY A 91 15.46 8.85 14.65
CA GLY A 91 16.21 8.21 15.73
C GLY A 91 15.99 6.70 15.90
N GLY A 92 17.01 5.93 15.53
CA GLY A 92 17.21 4.57 16.04
C GLY A 92 17.45 3.56 14.94
N SER A 93 18.73 3.29 14.68
CA SER A 93 19.27 2.06 14.10
C SER A 93 18.47 1.36 12.99
N SER A 94 18.98 1.44 11.76
CA SER A 94 18.79 0.40 10.73
C SER A 94 19.06 -0.98 11.34
N SER A 95 18.00 -1.62 11.80
CA SER A 95 17.96 -3.03 12.22
C SER A 95 16.66 -3.66 11.74
N GLY A 96 16.24 -3.22 10.56
CA GLY A 96 15.07 -3.67 9.83
C GLY A 96 15.44 -4.01 8.41
N SER A 97 14.68 -4.92 7.80
CA SER A 97 14.88 -5.36 6.44
C SER A 97 14.55 -4.26 5.44
N ASP A 98 15.48 -3.96 4.52
CA ASP A 98 15.33 -2.96 3.44
C ASP A 98 14.34 -3.39 2.34
N ALA A 99 13.52 -4.42 2.59
CA ALA A 99 12.64 -5.03 1.60
C ALA A 99 11.51 -4.09 1.18
N ALA A 100 10.92 -3.37 2.14
CA ALA A 100 9.86 -2.41 1.85
C ALA A 100 10.36 -1.22 1.02
N GLU A 101 11.56 -0.72 1.33
CA GLU A 101 12.23 0.34 0.56
C GLU A 101 12.52 -0.12 -0.87
N GLN A 102 13.08 -1.31 -1.04
CA GLN A 102 13.35 -1.88 -2.37
C GLN A 102 12.07 -2.07 -3.20
N ILE A 103 10.97 -2.52 -2.57
CA ILE A 103 9.66 -2.65 -3.23
C ILE A 103 9.14 -1.27 -3.63
N ASP A 104 9.22 -0.29 -2.73
CA ASP A 104 8.76 1.07 -2.98
C ASP A 104 9.51 1.73 -4.14
N GLU A 105 10.84 1.64 -4.16
CA GLU A 105 11.67 2.14 -5.26
C GLU A 105 11.37 1.44 -6.58
N TRP A 106 11.22 0.11 -6.55
CA TRP A 106 10.89 -0.67 -7.74
C TRP A 106 9.51 -0.31 -8.28
N VAL A 107 8.50 -0.19 -7.43
CA VAL A 107 7.15 0.19 -7.87
C VAL A 107 7.17 1.59 -8.48
N GLN A 108 7.87 2.53 -7.86
CA GLN A 108 8.02 3.89 -8.38
C GLN A 108 8.75 3.97 -9.71
N ALA A 109 9.71 3.08 -9.95
CA ALA A 109 10.47 3.05 -11.19
C ALA A 109 9.71 2.36 -12.34
N HIS A 110 8.82 1.42 -12.04
CA HIS A 110 8.15 0.57 -13.03
C HIS A 110 6.67 0.90 -13.26
N PHE A 111 6.01 1.59 -12.34
CA PHE A 111 4.58 1.87 -12.42
C PHE A 111 4.25 3.36 -12.32
N THR A 112 3.09 3.71 -12.87
CA THR A 112 2.60 5.09 -12.84
C THR A 112 1.83 5.33 -11.55
N SER A 113 2.14 6.45 -10.88
CA SER A 113 1.36 6.93 -9.74
C SER A 113 0.19 7.81 -10.16
N THR A 114 -0.89 7.70 -9.42
CA THR A 114 -2.07 8.56 -9.47
C THR A 114 -2.36 9.06 -8.07
N THR A 115 -2.65 10.35 -7.93
CA THR A 115 -3.06 10.91 -6.64
C THR A 115 -4.58 10.90 -6.56
N VAL A 116 -5.13 10.17 -5.59
CA VAL A 116 -6.56 10.10 -5.29
C VAL A 116 -6.77 10.63 -3.88
N ASP A 117 -7.56 11.70 -3.74
CA ASP A 117 -7.81 12.37 -2.45
C ASP A 117 -6.55 12.69 -1.63
N GLY A 118 -5.46 13.09 -2.32
CA GLY A 118 -4.17 13.39 -1.68
C GLY A 118 -3.30 12.17 -1.33
N THR A 119 -3.76 10.96 -1.64
CA THR A 119 -2.99 9.71 -1.47
C THR A 119 -2.40 9.26 -2.81
N THR A 120 -1.10 8.94 -2.82
CA THR A 120 -0.42 8.43 -4.01
C THR A 120 -0.63 6.91 -4.14
N VAL A 121 -1.27 6.50 -5.23
CA VAL A 121 -1.59 5.12 -5.56
C VAL A 121 -0.86 4.73 -6.85
N TYR A 122 -0.21 3.58 -6.86
CA TYR A 122 0.45 3.00 -8.03
C TYR A 122 -0.41 1.84 -8.55
N ASP A 123 -0.66 1.83 -9.85
CA ASP A 123 -1.43 0.78 -10.51
C ASP A 123 -0.48 -0.36 -10.92
N LEU A 124 -0.67 -1.55 -10.34
CA LEU A 124 0.14 -2.74 -10.60
C LEU A 124 -0.51 -3.68 -11.63
N THR A 125 -1.68 -3.33 -12.19
CA THR A 125 -2.39 -4.19 -13.15
C THR A 125 -1.64 -4.38 -14.44
N ASP A 126 -0.87 -3.38 -14.86
CA ASP A 126 -0.04 -3.44 -16.05
C ASP A 126 1.32 -4.08 -15.73
N ALA A 127 1.27 -5.34 -15.28
CA ALA A 127 2.46 -6.12 -14.94
C ALA A 127 3.40 -6.35 -16.14
N THR A 128 2.98 -6.00 -17.35
CA THR A 128 3.84 -5.88 -18.53
C THR A 128 4.99 -4.89 -18.34
N GLN A 129 4.85 -3.86 -17.51
CA GLN A 129 5.91 -2.89 -17.20
C GLN A 129 6.93 -3.39 -16.16
N ALA A 130 6.60 -4.43 -15.40
CA ALA A 130 7.46 -5.01 -14.38
C ALA A 130 8.57 -5.95 -14.93
N GLY A 131 8.50 -6.34 -16.20
CA GLY A 131 9.32 -7.42 -16.76
C GLY A 131 10.38 -7.04 -17.81
N SER A 132 10.79 -5.76 -17.89
CA SER A 132 11.77 -5.28 -18.89
C SER A 132 13.20 -5.18 -18.35
#